data_AF-A0A412QY44-F1
#
_entry.id   AF-A0A412QY44-F1
#
_cell.length_a   1.000
_cell.length_b   1.000
_cell.length_c   1.000
_cell.angle_alpha   90.00
_cell.angle_beta   90.00
_cell.angle_gamma   90.00
#
_symmetry.space_group_name_H-M   'P 1'
#
loop_
_entity.id
_entity.type
_entity.pdbx_description
1 polymer ?
#
loop_
_entity_poly.entity_id
_entity_poly.type
_entity_poly.pdbx_seq_one_letter_code
_entity_poly.pdbx_strand_id
1 'polypeptide(L)'
;MEVQKIHPAEEYLRNEKNPTSLYVRISGERRKLFINRSDGEGVIGIIAKGKRKRDYVFNAWSSIEKVYYPTTENEEEAEKKMILKYQKLVKLAIHTNSWLRRIADADLTKSLYENHITTGTTIDGKCIRLSTIEKYCGSMAMDCFKEAMKKKEKYSSYRFDFCGYDGTLWCEPRENGDMIAGFSKEYRHTGNGYYYLLINDDCVIGYDID
;
A
#
# COMPACT_ATOMS: atom_id res chain seq x y z
N MET A 1 43.74 -15.96 -21.74
CA MET A 1 42.49 -15.19 -21.87
C MET A 1 42.11 -14.75 -20.47
N GLU A 2 42.16 -13.45 -20.18
CA GLU A 2 41.64 -12.94 -18.90
C GLU A 2 40.12 -13.12 -18.87
N VAL A 3 39.62 -13.80 -17.84
CA VAL A 3 38.18 -13.93 -17.60
C VAL A 3 37.70 -12.56 -17.12
N GLN A 4 37.00 -11.82 -17.99
CA GLN A 4 36.34 -10.58 -17.58
C GLN A 4 35.37 -10.89 -16.43
N LYS A 5 35.72 -10.43 -15.23
CA LYS A 5 34.91 -10.64 -14.04
C LYS A 5 33.67 -9.74 -14.16
N ILE A 6 32.53 -10.37 -14.44
CA ILE A 6 31.22 -9.70 -14.51
C ILE A 6 30.92 -9.05 -13.15
N HIS A 7 30.40 -7.82 -13.16
CA HIS A 7 30.07 -7.13 -11.92
C HIS A 7 28.88 -7.81 -11.21
N PRO A 8 28.88 -7.96 -9.87
CA PRO A 8 27.80 -8.68 -9.16
C PRO A 8 26.38 -8.16 -9.42
N ALA A 9 26.24 -6.85 -9.69
CA ALA A 9 24.95 -6.26 -10.08
C ALA A 9 24.49 -6.68 -11.48
N GLU A 10 25.43 -6.86 -12.42
CA GLU A 10 25.15 -7.33 -13.77
C GLU A 10 24.72 -8.80 -13.74
N GLU A 11 25.47 -9.63 -13.02
CA GLU A 11 25.17 -11.05 -12.83
C GLU A 11 23.77 -11.24 -12.22
N TYR A 12 23.42 -10.44 -11.21
CA TYR A 12 22.09 -10.48 -10.61
C TYR A 12 20.97 -10.18 -11.60
N LEU A 13 21.11 -9.14 -12.43
CA LEU A 13 20.09 -8.73 -13.40
C LEU A 13 19.95 -9.73 -14.55
N ARG A 14 21.07 -10.32 -15.00
CA ARG A 14 21.08 -11.33 -16.07
C ARG A 14 20.47 -12.66 -15.66
N ASN A 15 20.44 -12.99 -14.37
CA ASN A 15 19.77 -14.19 -13.88
C ASN A 15 18.24 -14.08 -14.06
N GLU A 16 17.67 -14.93 -14.91
CA GLU A 16 16.24 -14.92 -15.24
C GLU A 16 15.32 -15.13 -14.04
N LYS A 17 15.79 -15.84 -13.00
CA LYS A 17 15.03 -16.06 -11.75
C LYS A 17 14.88 -14.80 -10.92
N ASN A 18 15.77 -13.83 -11.09
CA ASN A 18 15.74 -12.58 -10.35
C ASN A 18 14.79 -11.56 -11.02
N PRO A 19 14.23 -10.63 -10.23
CA PRO A 19 13.51 -9.48 -10.75
C PRO A 19 14.34 -8.69 -11.79
N THR A 20 13.67 -8.08 -12.75
CA THR A 20 14.29 -7.32 -13.84
C THR A 20 14.91 -5.98 -13.41
N SER A 21 14.98 -5.69 -12.11
CA SER A 21 15.54 -4.43 -11.61
C SER A 21 16.22 -4.56 -10.26
N LEU A 22 17.21 -3.69 -10.03
CA LEU A 22 18.08 -3.69 -8.87
C LEU A 22 18.44 -2.26 -8.49
N TYR A 23 18.51 -1.97 -7.20
CA TYR A 23 18.99 -0.67 -6.72
C TYR A 23 20.50 -0.71 -6.47
N VAL A 24 21.18 0.37 -6.83
CA VAL A 24 22.62 0.56 -6.61
C VAL A 24 22.88 1.97 -6.08
N ARG A 25 24.06 2.19 -5.49
CA ARG A 25 24.56 3.51 -5.14
C ARG A 25 25.62 3.94 -6.14
N ILE A 26 25.44 5.09 -6.77
CA ILE A 26 26.37 5.68 -7.75
C ILE A 26 26.47 7.17 -7.43
N SER A 27 27.69 7.69 -7.29
CA SER A 27 27.94 9.10 -6.92
C SER A 27 27.19 9.53 -5.66
N GLY A 28 27.16 8.67 -4.65
CA GLY A 28 26.46 8.89 -3.39
C GLY A 28 24.93 8.73 -3.44
N GLU A 29 24.30 8.63 -4.61
CA GLU A 29 22.84 8.58 -4.79
C GLU A 29 22.32 7.15 -5.05
N ARG A 30 21.11 6.86 -4.56
CA ARG A 30 20.41 5.60 -4.87
C ARG A 30 19.80 5.66 -6.27
N ARG A 31 20.22 4.75 -7.16
CA ARG A 31 19.79 4.66 -8.56
C ARG A 31 19.19 3.28 -8.84
N LYS A 32 18.27 3.20 -9.80
CA LYS A 32 17.63 1.95 -10.23
C LYS A 32 18.20 1.53 -11.58
N LEU A 33 18.82 0.35 -11.60
CA LEU A 33 19.16 -0.38 -12.82
C LEU A 33 18.03 -1.34 -13.17
N PHE A 34 17.88 -1.64 -14.46
CA PHE A 34 16.93 -2.63 -14.94
C PHE A 34 17.45 -3.32 -16.20
N ILE A 35 16.97 -4.52 -16.47
CA ILE A 35 17.27 -5.27 -17.69
C ILE A 35 16.01 -5.41 -18.53
N ASN A 36 16.09 -5.12 -19.83
CA ASN A 36 15.03 -5.49 -20.76
C ASN A 36 15.32 -6.88 -21.34
N ARG A 37 14.43 -7.85 -21.07
CA ARG A 37 14.54 -9.23 -21.55
C ARG A 37 13.70 -9.52 -22.79
N SER A 38 12.83 -8.60 -23.23
CA SER A 38 11.91 -8.83 -24.35
C SER A 38 12.60 -8.97 -25.70
N ASP A 39 13.74 -8.29 -25.88
CA ASP A 39 14.35 -8.08 -27.21
C ASP A 39 15.60 -8.96 -27.44
N GLY A 40 15.82 -9.98 -26.60
CA GLY A 40 16.90 -10.97 -26.76
C GLY A 40 18.32 -10.49 -26.40
N GLU A 41 18.62 -9.18 -26.46
CA GLU A 41 19.96 -8.64 -26.16
C GLU A 41 20.23 -8.40 -24.66
N GLY A 42 19.20 -8.41 -23.81
CA GLY A 42 19.37 -8.30 -22.36
C GLY A 42 20.04 -6.99 -21.93
N VAL A 43 19.75 -5.88 -22.63
CA VAL A 43 20.39 -4.58 -22.38
C VAL A 43 20.02 -4.07 -20.99
N ILE A 44 21.04 -3.67 -20.23
CA ILE A 44 20.87 -3.11 -18.89
C ILE A 44 20.85 -1.59 -18.98
N GLY A 45 19.79 -1.00 -18.46
CA GLY A 45 19.58 0.44 -18.40
C GLY A 45 19.58 1.00 -16.98
N ILE A 46 19.74 2.31 -16.89
CA ILE A 46 19.59 3.10 -15.66
C ILE A 46 18.48 4.13 -15.84
N ILE A 47 17.60 4.24 -14.84
CA ILE A 47 16.54 5.25 -14.86
C ILE A 47 17.16 6.65 -14.70
N ALA A 48 16.75 7.57 -15.59
CA ALA A 48 17.17 8.96 -15.54
C ALA A 48 16.63 9.66 -14.28
N LYS A 49 17.44 10.56 -13.70
CA LYS A 49 17.06 11.31 -12.50
C LYS A 49 15.75 12.07 -12.73
N GLY A 50 14.78 11.88 -11.83
CA GLY A 50 13.47 12.54 -11.90
C GLY A 50 12.55 12.07 -13.04
N LYS A 51 12.90 11.00 -13.77
CA LYS A 51 12.05 10.42 -14.82
C LYS A 51 11.58 9.03 -14.39
N ARG A 52 10.37 8.65 -14.82
CA ARG A 52 9.79 7.32 -14.56
C ARG A 52 9.86 6.36 -15.76
N LYS A 53 10.13 6.88 -16.96
CA LYS A 53 10.04 6.16 -18.25
C LYS A 53 11.15 6.53 -19.26
N ARG A 54 12.21 7.21 -18.82
CA ARG A 54 13.32 7.61 -19.72
C ARG A 54 14.59 7.02 -19.18
N ASP A 55 15.27 6.27 -20.03
CA ASP A 55 16.34 5.37 -19.65
C ASP A 55 17.57 5.59 -20.52
N TYR A 56 18.74 5.24 -19.97
CA TYR A 56 20.01 5.22 -20.68
C TYR A 56 20.62 3.83 -20.55
N VAL A 57 21.31 3.36 -21.59
CA VAL A 57 22.14 2.15 -21.48
C VAL A 57 23.20 2.38 -20.40
N PHE A 58 23.34 1.42 -19.50
CA PHE A 58 24.26 1.50 -18.37
C PHE A 58 25.49 0.63 -18.62
N ASN A 59 26.66 1.26 -18.73
CA ASN A 59 27.94 0.58 -18.93
C ASN A 59 28.98 0.91 -17.85
N ALA A 60 28.68 1.85 -16.94
CA ALA A 60 29.62 2.36 -15.95
C ALA A 60 29.66 1.48 -14.68
N TRP A 61 29.90 0.18 -14.83
CA TRP A 61 29.86 -0.80 -13.73
C TRP A 61 30.81 -0.46 -12.57
N SER A 62 31.99 0.09 -12.88
CA SER A 62 32.99 0.51 -11.89
C SER A 62 32.54 1.71 -11.02
N SER A 63 31.48 2.44 -11.42
CA SER A 63 30.94 3.56 -10.66
C SER A 63 29.99 3.14 -9.53
N ILE A 64 29.68 1.84 -9.41
CA ILE A 64 28.80 1.32 -8.37
C ILE A 64 29.55 1.23 -7.04
N GLU A 65 29.12 2.02 -6.07
CA GLU A 65 29.66 2.03 -4.71
C GLU A 65 29.06 0.92 -3.84
N LYS A 66 27.78 0.60 -4.07
CA LYS A 66 27.04 -0.40 -3.29
C LYS A 66 25.90 -0.99 -4.10
N VAL A 67 25.67 -2.29 -3.96
CA VAL A 67 24.51 -3.00 -4.52
C VAL A 67 23.49 -3.24 -3.40
N TYR A 68 22.22 -2.93 -3.67
CA TYR A 68 21.11 -3.19 -2.76
C TYR A 68 20.27 -4.35 -3.32
N TYR A 69 20.64 -5.57 -2.96
CA TYR A 69 19.85 -6.74 -3.30
C TYR A 69 18.46 -6.65 -2.66
N PRO A 70 17.39 -6.98 -3.39
CA PRO A 70 16.07 -7.13 -2.79
C PRO A 70 16.17 -8.16 -1.68
N THR A 71 15.80 -7.78 -0.47
CA THR A 71 15.57 -8.74 0.58
C THR A 71 14.34 -9.54 0.16
N THR A 72 14.44 -10.86 0.09
CA THR A 72 13.26 -11.72 0.16
C THR A 72 12.70 -11.52 1.56
N GLU A 73 11.81 -10.54 1.73
CA GLU A 73 11.03 -10.45 2.96
C GLU A 73 10.25 -11.75 3.07
N ASN A 74 10.49 -12.52 4.13
CA ASN A 74 9.62 -13.64 4.47
C ASN A 74 8.21 -13.09 4.70
N GLU A 75 7.19 -13.83 4.27
CA GLU A 75 5.78 -13.46 4.41
C GLU A 75 5.44 -13.11 5.87
N GLU A 76 5.96 -13.89 6.83
CA GLU A 76 5.81 -13.62 8.27
C GLU A 76 6.33 -12.24 8.68
N GLU A 77 7.47 -11.81 8.12
CA GLU A 77 8.04 -10.49 8.45
C GLU A 77 7.25 -9.36 7.80
N ALA A 78 6.69 -9.59 6.60
CA ALA A 78 5.79 -8.66 5.94
C ALA A 78 4.48 -8.50 6.73
N GLU A 79 3.88 -9.59 7.19
CA GLU A 79 2.68 -9.57 8.04
C GLU A 79 2.93 -8.85 9.36
N LYS A 80 4.04 -9.16 10.04
CA LYS A 80 4.44 -8.46 11.26
C LYS A 80 4.59 -6.96 11.05
N LYS A 81 5.21 -6.54 9.94
CA LYS A 81 5.32 -5.11 9.58
C LYS A 81 3.95 -4.47 9.33
N MET A 82 3.01 -5.20 8.73
CA MET A 82 1.64 -4.72 8.52
C MET A 82 0.88 -4.56 9.83
N ILE A 83 0.96 -5.52 10.75
CA ILE A 83 0.32 -5.42 12.07
C ILE A 83 0.88 -4.22 12.85
N LEU A 84 2.20 -4.06 12.88
CA LEU A 84 2.86 -2.92 13.52
C LEU A 84 2.44 -1.58 12.90
N LYS A 85 2.25 -1.53 11.58
CA LYS A 85 1.74 -0.35 10.89
C LYS A 85 0.32 -0.02 11.36
N TYR A 86 -0.57 -1.01 11.44
CA TYR A 86 -1.95 -0.80 11.86
C TYR A 86 -2.05 -0.42 13.34
N GLN A 87 -1.29 -1.07 14.23
CA GLN A 87 -1.16 -0.66 15.64
C GLN A 87 -0.71 0.80 15.78
N LYS A 88 0.24 1.25 14.96
CA LYS A 88 0.65 2.67 14.95
C LYS A 88 -0.46 3.60 14.49
N LEU A 89 -1.26 3.21 13.50
CA LEU A 89 -2.36 4.02 12.99
C LEU A 89 -3.49 4.14 14.02
N VAL A 90 -3.84 3.04 14.70
CA VAL A 90 -4.90 3.03 15.72
C VAL A 90 -4.54 3.90 16.92
N LYS A 91 -3.25 3.97 17.32
CA LYS A 91 -2.80 4.86 18.39
C LYS A 91 -3.08 6.35 18.11
N LEU A 92 -3.35 6.72 16.86
CA LEU A 92 -3.67 8.08 16.45
C LEU A 92 -5.19 8.34 16.40
N ALA A 93 -6.03 7.33 16.59
CA ALA A 93 -7.48 7.47 16.53
C ALA A 93 -8.00 8.20 17.78
N ILE A 94 -8.88 9.19 17.58
CA ILE A 94 -9.63 9.84 18.67
C ILE A 94 -10.96 9.13 18.96
N HIS A 95 -11.36 8.20 18.08
CA HIS A 95 -12.52 7.34 18.24
C HIS A 95 -12.09 5.91 18.60
N THR A 96 -13.02 5.13 19.16
CA THR A 96 -12.78 3.74 19.53
C THR A 96 -13.92 2.86 19.06
N ASN A 97 -13.62 1.61 18.74
CA ASN A 97 -14.57 0.52 18.57
C ASN A 97 -13.91 -0.83 18.85
N SER A 98 -14.70 -1.91 18.89
CA SER A 98 -14.19 -3.27 19.15
C SER A 98 -13.10 -3.70 18.17
N TRP A 99 -13.20 -3.32 16.89
CA TRP A 99 -12.22 -3.66 15.86
C TRP A 99 -10.89 -2.90 16.05
N LEU A 100 -10.92 -1.61 16.40
CA LEU A 100 -9.72 -0.85 16.75
C LEU A 100 -9.00 -1.43 17.97
N ARG A 101 -9.74 -1.84 19.00
CA ARG A 101 -9.16 -2.51 20.18
C ARG A 101 -8.45 -3.81 19.81
N ARG A 102 -9.04 -4.63 18.94
CA ARG A 102 -8.40 -5.85 18.41
C ARG A 102 -7.10 -5.56 17.67
N ILE A 103 -7.07 -4.52 16.83
CA ILE A 103 -5.84 -4.13 16.15
C ILE A 103 -4.76 -3.69 17.15
N ALA A 104 -5.13 -2.90 18.17
CA ALA A 104 -4.20 -2.45 19.20
C ALA A 104 -3.55 -3.63 19.94
N ASP A 105 -4.34 -4.67 20.24
CA ASP A 105 -3.92 -5.87 20.97
C ASP A 105 -3.44 -7.02 20.07
N ALA A 106 -3.27 -6.77 18.76
CA ALA A 106 -2.93 -7.80 17.78
C ALA A 106 -1.60 -8.50 18.08
N ASP A 107 -1.62 -9.82 17.94
CA ASP A 107 -0.48 -10.71 18.14
C ASP A 107 0.43 -10.71 16.90
N LEU A 108 1.70 -10.37 17.12
CA LEU A 108 2.72 -10.30 16.06
C LEU A 108 3.18 -11.66 15.54
N THR A 109 2.76 -12.75 16.17
CA THR A 109 3.04 -14.13 15.73
C THR A 109 1.95 -14.71 14.83
N LYS A 110 0.85 -13.97 14.66
CA LYS A 110 -0.30 -14.35 13.86
C LYS A 110 -0.43 -13.45 12.64
N SER A 111 -1.09 -13.95 11.59
CA SER A 111 -1.45 -13.16 10.42
C SER A 111 -2.52 -12.10 10.72
N LEU A 112 -2.79 -11.21 9.76
CA LEU A 112 -3.90 -10.24 9.86
C LEU A 112 -5.26 -10.93 9.97
N TYR A 113 -5.43 -12.07 9.29
CA TYR A 113 -6.64 -12.88 9.30
C TYR A 113 -6.87 -13.52 10.67
N GLU A 114 -5.85 -14.18 11.23
CA GLU A 114 -5.92 -14.84 12.53
C GLU A 114 -6.08 -13.85 13.69
N ASN A 115 -5.68 -12.59 13.49
CA ASN A 115 -5.96 -11.49 14.42
C ASN A 115 -7.37 -10.87 14.23
N HIS A 116 -8.15 -11.35 13.26
CA HIS A 116 -9.46 -10.80 12.88
C HIS A 116 -9.43 -9.30 12.55
N ILE A 117 -8.35 -8.86 11.91
CA ILE A 117 -8.19 -7.47 11.45
C ILE A 117 -8.73 -7.34 10.03
N THR A 118 -8.39 -8.28 9.15
CA THR A 118 -8.87 -8.40 7.78
C THR A 118 -9.33 -9.83 7.53
N THR A 119 -9.95 -10.10 6.38
CA THR A 119 -10.32 -11.47 5.96
C THR A 119 -9.23 -12.11 5.07
N GLY A 120 -8.04 -11.50 4.95
CA GLY A 120 -6.93 -12.04 4.16
C GLY A 120 -7.07 -11.76 2.65
N THR A 121 -7.07 -10.49 2.25
CA THR A 121 -7.41 -10.09 0.87
C THR A 121 -6.29 -9.38 0.13
N THR A 122 -6.47 -9.24 -1.19
CA THR A 122 -5.57 -8.46 -2.06
C THR A 122 -5.54 -6.95 -1.76
N ILE A 123 -6.44 -6.45 -0.89
CA ILE A 123 -6.41 -5.06 -0.42
C ILE A 123 -5.81 -4.90 0.97
N ASP A 124 -5.37 -6.00 1.60
CA ASP A 124 -4.64 -5.95 2.85
C ASP A 124 -3.37 -5.10 2.69
N GLY A 125 -3.01 -4.39 3.75
CA GLY A 125 -1.93 -3.40 3.75
C GLY A 125 -2.25 -2.08 3.03
N LYS A 126 -3.31 -2.01 2.20
CA LYS A 126 -3.71 -0.76 1.52
C LYS A 126 -4.34 0.20 2.50
N CYS A 127 -3.93 1.45 2.41
CA CYS A 127 -4.40 2.55 3.24
C CYS A 127 -4.73 3.74 2.34
N ILE A 128 -5.91 4.30 2.50
CA ILE A 128 -6.39 5.46 1.73
C ILE A 128 -6.67 6.58 2.72
N ARG A 129 -6.06 7.75 2.48
CA ARG A 129 -6.35 8.94 3.28
C ARG A 129 -7.72 9.50 2.93
N LEU A 130 -8.44 10.03 3.92
CA LEU A 130 -9.69 10.75 3.72
C LEU A 130 -9.48 11.94 2.78
N SER A 131 -8.37 12.66 2.89
CA SER A 131 -8.00 13.74 1.94
C SER A 131 -7.84 13.27 0.48
N THR A 132 -7.54 11.98 0.25
CA THR A 132 -7.56 11.41 -1.10
C THR A 132 -8.99 11.15 -1.55
N ILE A 133 -9.85 10.62 -0.68
CA ILE A 133 -11.27 10.35 -0.97
C ILE A 133 -12.03 11.66 -1.22
N GLU A 134 -11.73 12.70 -0.43
CA GLU A 134 -12.31 14.05 -0.53
C GLU A 134 -12.15 14.67 -1.92
N LYS A 135 -11.04 14.37 -2.63
CA LYS A 135 -10.83 14.83 -4.01
C LYS A 135 -11.88 14.30 -4.99
N TYR A 136 -12.56 13.22 -4.63
CA TYR A 136 -13.57 12.56 -5.48
C TYR A 136 -15.00 12.81 -4.97
N CYS A 137 -15.23 12.76 -3.65
CA CYS A 137 -16.56 13.02 -3.09
C CYS A 137 -16.86 14.51 -2.84
N GLY A 138 -15.86 15.38 -2.94
CA GLY A 138 -15.97 16.80 -2.63
C GLY A 138 -16.01 17.11 -1.13
N SER A 139 -15.68 18.35 -0.78
CA SER A 139 -15.60 18.80 0.62
C SER A 139 -16.94 18.67 1.35
N MET A 140 -18.05 18.98 0.69
CA MET A 140 -19.39 18.92 1.29
C MET A 140 -19.72 17.52 1.83
N ALA A 141 -19.49 16.45 1.05
CA ALA A 141 -19.76 15.09 1.50
C ALA A 141 -18.79 14.67 2.61
N MET A 142 -17.52 15.06 2.52
CA MET A 142 -16.51 14.78 3.53
C MET A 142 -16.82 15.48 4.86
N ASP A 143 -17.28 16.73 4.82
CA ASP A 143 -17.65 17.51 6.00
C ASP A 143 -18.89 16.91 6.67
N CYS A 144 -19.92 16.55 5.90
CA CYS A 144 -21.08 15.84 6.43
C CYS A 144 -20.69 14.51 7.11
N PHE A 145 -19.80 13.73 6.51
CA PHE A 145 -19.27 12.49 7.09
C PHE A 145 -18.54 12.75 8.43
N LYS A 146 -17.63 13.73 8.46
CA LYS A 146 -16.87 14.07 9.69
C LYS A 146 -17.80 14.60 10.79
N GLU A 147 -18.79 15.41 10.44
CA GLU A 147 -19.78 15.92 11.40
C GLU A 147 -20.68 14.80 11.95
N ALA A 148 -21.12 13.86 11.11
CA ALA A 148 -21.88 12.71 11.55
C ALA A 148 -21.06 11.83 12.53
N MET A 149 -19.77 11.63 12.26
CA MET A 149 -18.85 10.95 13.18
C MET A 149 -18.76 11.63 14.54
N LYS A 150 -18.66 12.97 14.58
CA LYS A 150 -18.62 13.74 15.83
C LYS A 150 -19.93 13.66 16.60
N LYS A 151 -21.07 13.73 15.90
CA LYS A 151 -22.42 13.67 16.49
C LYS A 151 -22.87 12.26 16.83
N LYS A 152 -22.10 11.24 16.43
CA LYS A 152 -22.45 9.81 16.52
C LYS A 152 -23.76 9.47 15.79
N GLU A 153 -23.93 10.04 14.61
CA GLU A 153 -25.10 9.84 13.77
C GLU A 153 -24.79 8.87 12.62
N LYS A 154 -25.83 8.20 12.12
CA LYS A 154 -25.73 7.40 10.90
C LYS A 154 -25.64 8.34 9.70
N TYR A 155 -24.68 8.09 8.82
CA TYR A 155 -24.52 8.83 7.56
C TYR A 155 -24.07 7.89 6.44
N SER A 156 -24.54 8.18 5.23
CA SER A 156 -24.03 7.60 4.00
C SER A 156 -23.98 8.72 2.95
N SER A 157 -22.86 8.84 2.25
CA SER A 157 -22.74 9.80 1.16
C SER A 157 -23.58 9.36 -0.04
N TYR A 158 -23.74 10.28 -1.00
CA TYR A 158 -24.10 9.85 -2.34
C TYR A 158 -22.97 9.02 -2.96
N ARG A 159 -23.28 8.28 -4.02
CA ARG A 159 -22.31 7.51 -4.79
C ARG A 159 -21.49 8.42 -5.71
N PHE A 160 -20.17 8.38 -5.62
CA PHE A 160 -19.26 9.19 -6.43
C PHE A 160 -18.31 8.34 -7.28
N ASP A 161 -17.78 8.90 -8.37
CA ASP A 161 -16.74 8.25 -9.16
C ASP A 161 -15.42 8.24 -8.38
N PHE A 162 -14.89 7.06 -8.07
CA PHE A 162 -13.58 6.90 -7.44
C PHE A 162 -12.68 6.01 -8.30
N CYS A 163 -11.85 6.61 -9.16
CA CYS A 163 -10.91 5.90 -10.02
C CYS A 163 -11.57 4.80 -10.88
N GLY A 164 -12.77 5.08 -11.43
CA GLY A 164 -13.53 4.09 -12.21
C GLY A 164 -14.37 3.10 -11.38
N TYR A 165 -14.41 3.26 -10.06
CA TYR A 165 -15.29 2.52 -9.14
C TYR A 165 -16.43 3.41 -8.61
N ASP A 166 -17.48 2.77 -8.09
CA ASP A 166 -18.52 3.43 -7.29
C ASP A 166 -17.99 3.60 -5.86
N GLY A 167 -17.82 4.85 -5.44
CA GLY A 167 -17.36 5.21 -4.10
C GLY A 167 -18.49 5.66 -3.19
N THR A 168 -18.50 5.19 -1.94
CA THR A 168 -19.45 5.63 -0.89
C THR A 168 -18.74 5.73 0.47
N LEU A 169 -18.87 6.86 1.16
CA LEU A 169 -18.47 7.01 2.57
C LEU A 169 -19.66 6.73 3.48
N TRP A 170 -19.43 6.06 4.60
CA TRP A 170 -20.49 5.75 5.54
C TRP A 170 -19.99 5.69 6.99
N CYS A 171 -20.85 6.03 7.94
CA CYS A 171 -20.64 5.79 9.36
C CYS A 171 -21.94 5.41 10.07
N GLU A 172 -21.83 4.61 11.11
CA GLU A 172 -22.96 4.13 11.90
C GLU A 172 -22.60 4.05 13.40
N PRO A 173 -23.49 4.51 14.30
CA PRO A 173 -23.34 4.27 15.72
C PRO A 173 -23.62 2.81 16.06
N ARG A 174 -22.93 2.32 17.09
CA ARG A 174 -23.19 1.01 17.71
C ARG A 174 -23.94 1.21 19.02
N GLU A 175 -24.69 0.20 19.45
CA GLU A 175 -25.49 0.23 20.69
C GLU A 175 -24.66 0.53 21.94
N ASN A 176 -23.39 0.09 21.95
CA ASN A 176 -22.45 0.34 23.04
C ASN A 176 -21.83 1.76 23.01
N GLY A 177 -22.29 2.64 22.11
CA GLY A 177 -21.81 4.02 21.98
C GLY A 177 -20.52 4.18 21.16
N ASP A 178 -19.94 3.09 20.63
CA ASP A 178 -18.84 3.12 19.67
C ASP A 178 -19.34 3.60 18.28
N MET A 179 -18.42 4.03 17.43
CA MET A 179 -18.69 4.34 16.02
C MET A 179 -17.94 3.37 15.11
N ILE A 180 -18.62 2.94 14.04
CA ILE A 180 -17.96 2.31 12.90
C ILE A 180 -18.10 3.21 11.68
N ALA A 181 -17.07 3.24 10.85
CA ALA A 181 -17.09 4.00 9.61
C ALA A 181 -16.21 3.33 8.57
N GLY A 182 -16.46 3.66 7.31
CA GLY A 182 -15.74 3.06 6.22
C GLY A 182 -15.93 3.76 4.89
N PHE A 183 -15.27 3.19 3.89
CA PHE A 183 -15.35 3.58 2.50
C PHE A 183 -15.58 2.33 1.66
N SER A 184 -16.67 2.32 0.90
CA SER A 184 -16.98 1.25 -0.06
C SER A 184 -16.47 1.68 -1.44
N LYS A 185 -15.62 0.85 -2.04
CA LYS A 185 -15.11 1.00 -3.41
C LYS A 185 -15.64 -0.16 -4.26
N GLU A 186 -16.86 -0.01 -4.73
CA GLU A 186 -17.65 -1.03 -5.42
C GLU A 186 -17.37 -1.06 -6.92
N TYR A 187 -17.43 -2.24 -7.53
CA TYR A 187 -17.54 -2.32 -8.98
C TYR A 187 -18.84 -1.66 -9.44
N ARG A 188 -18.83 -1.09 -10.64
CA ARG A 188 -19.95 -0.30 -11.16
C ARG A 188 -21.25 -1.08 -11.13
N HIS A 189 -22.22 -0.56 -10.38
CA HIS A 189 -23.58 -1.08 -10.32
C HIS A 189 -23.73 -2.52 -9.81
N THR A 190 -22.72 -3.09 -9.13
CA THR A 190 -22.80 -4.49 -8.65
C THR A 190 -23.14 -4.60 -7.17
N GLY A 191 -22.89 -3.56 -6.37
CA GLY A 191 -22.99 -3.64 -4.90
C GLY A 191 -21.94 -4.59 -4.28
N ASN A 192 -20.88 -4.90 -5.01
CA ASN A 192 -19.74 -5.68 -4.54
C ASN A 192 -18.44 -4.96 -4.91
N GLY A 193 -17.40 -5.08 -4.10
CA GLY A 193 -16.07 -4.59 -4.43
C GLY A 193 -15.12 -4.65 -3.27
N TYR A 194 -14.39 -3.57 -3.06
CA TYR A 194 -13.37 -3.48 -2.03
C TYR A 194 -13.86 -2.59 -0.90
N TYR A 195 -13.95 -3.14 0.31
CA TYR A 195 -14.38 -2.38 1.46
C TYR A 195 -13.18 -1.93 2.29
N TYR A 196 -13.36 -0.82 2.98
CA TYR A 196 -12.34 -0.23 3.82
C TYR A 196 -12.98 0.25 5.11
N LEU A 197 -12.33 0.00 6.25
CA LEU A 197 -12.76 0.51 7.55
C LEU A 197 -11.85 1.64 8.01
N LEU A 198 -12.46 2.62 8.66
CA LEU A 198 -11.77 3.77 9.25
C LEU A 198 -10.92 3.30 10.44
N ILE A 199 -9.60 3.43 10.32
CA ILE A 199 -8.65 3.01 11.36
C ILE A 199 -8.27 4.15 12.32
N ASN A 200 -8.42 5.39 11.86
CA ASN A 200 -8.25 6.63 12.61
C ASN A 200 -8.91 7.78 11.84
N ASP A 201 -8.76 9.01 12.31
CA ASP A 201 -9.50 10.17 11.78
C ASP A 201 -9.01 10.69 10.42
N ASP A 202 -8.00 10.06 9.81
CA ASP A 202 -7.46 10.44 8.50
C ASP A 202 -7.41 9.27 7.50
N CYS A 203 -7.52 8.02 7.95
CA CYS A 203 -7.21 6.87 7.10
C CYS A 203 -8.23 5.75 7.22
N VAL A 204 -8.55 5.15 6.07
CA VAL A 204 -9.21 3.84 5.98
C VAL A 204 -8.21 2.78 5.54
N ILE A 205 -8.39 1.54 5.98
CA ILE A 205 -7.58 0.38 5.54
C ILE A 205 -8.47 -0.70 4.94
N GLY A 206 -7.89 -1.50 4.03
CA GLY A 206 -8.61 -2.61 3.40
C GLY A 206 -9.19 -3.58 4.43
N TYR A 207 -10.46 -3.91 4.24
CA TYR A 207 -11.23 -4.82 5.08
C TYR A 207 -12.25 -5.47 4.15
N ASP A 208 -12.29 -6.79 4.03
CA ASP A 208 -13.36 -7.42 3.26
C ASP A 208 -14.58 -7.69 4.13
N ILE A 209 -15.73 -7.71 3.47
CA ILE A 209 -16.98 -8.15 4.06
C ILE A 209 -17.31 -9.45 3.34
N ASP A 210 -17.00 -10.58 3.97
CA ASP A 210 -17.51 -11.89 3.53
C ASP A 210 -19.04 -11.96 3.68
#